data_AF-X1G6U8-F1
#
_entry.id   AF-X1G6U8-F1
#
_cell.length_a   1.000
_cell.length_b   1.000
_cell.length_c   1.000
_cell.angle_alpha   90.00
_cell.angle_beta   90.00
_cell.angle_gamma   90.00
#
_symmetry.space_group_name_H-M   'P 1'
#
loop_
_entity.id
_entity.type
_entity.pdbx_description
1 polymer ?
#
loop_
_entity_poly.entity_id
_entity_poly.type
_entity_poly.pdbx_seq_one_letter_code
_entity_poly.pdbx_strand_id
1 'polypeptide(L)'
;MSRTFPLEEIRNIGIIAHIDAGKTTTTERILYHTGRTYKIGEVDEGTAVMDWMQQERERGITITSAATTCHWRQHRINIIDTPGHVDFTAEVERSLRVLDGGVVEMSTVNQLVRKGRRKPGKRIKALALRLRYNAMKGESKWTRGSPQKRGVCIQVKTVTPKKPNSALRKVARVRLTNGMEVNAYIPGEGHNLQERSIVLIRGGRVKDVPGIRYHIIRGTLDAEGVANRKRGRSGYGSKKP
;
A
#
# COMPACT_ATOMS: atom_id res chain seq x y z
N MET A 1 -5.10 -44.25 6.62
CA MET A 1 -5.54 -42.88 7.00
C MET A 1 -6.89 -42.63 6.35
N SER A 2 -7.94 -42.37 7.13
CA SER A 2 -9.26 -42.02 6.60
C SER A 2 -9.21 -40.66 5.89
N ARG A 3 -9.87 -40.54 4.74
CA ARG A 3 -9.91 -39.29 3.96
C ARG A 3 -10.61 -38.20 4.79
N THR A 4 -9.98 -37.03 4.90
CA THR A 4 -10.50 -35.87 5.65
C THR A 4 -11.67 -35.17 4.94
N PHE A 5 -11.89 -35.44 3.65
CA PHE A 5 -12.99 -34.89 2.85
C PHE A 5 -13.61 -35.99 1.97
N PRO A 6 -14.96 -36.03 1.81
CA PRO A 6 -15.64 -36.84 0.81
C PRO A 6 -15.14 -36.52 -0.60
N LEU A 7 -15.05 -37.53 -1.48
CA LEU A 7 -14.60 -37.34 -2.87
C LEU A 7 -15.50 -36.36 -3.65
N GLU A 8 -16.79 -36.35 -3.33
CA GLU A 8 -17.81 -35.51 -3.98
C GLU A 8 -17.58 -34.01 -3.75
N GLU A 9 -16.85 -33.64 -2.70
CA GLU A 9 -16.55 -32.26 -2.30
C GLU A 9 -15.18 -31.77 -2.80
N ILE A 10 -14.44 -32.63 -3.51
CA ILE A 10 -13.14 -32.29 -4.11
C ILE A 10 -13.37 -31.82 -5.55
N ARG A 11 -12.71 -30.72 -5.93
CA ARG A 11 -12.70 -30.20 -7.30
C ARG A 11 -11.29 -29.90 -7.75
N ASN A 12 -10.86 -30.51 -8.84
CA ASN A 12 -9.61 -30.22 -9.54
C ASN A 12 -9.91 -29.23 -10.67
N ILE A 13 -9.45 -27.99 -10.53
CA ILE A 13 -9.72 -26.90 -11.46
C ILE A 13 -8.41 -26.47 -12.10
N GLY A 14 -8.33 -26.50 -13.43
CA GLY A 14 -7.17 -26.00 -14.16
C GLY A 14 -7.38 -24.58 -14.67
N ILE A 15 -6.32 -23.76 -14.64
CA ILE A 15 -6.32 -22.42 -15.24
C ILE A 15 -5.52 -22.49 -16.54
N ILE A 16 -6.18 -22.16 -17.65
CA ILE A 16 -5.68 -22.35 -19.02
C ILE A 16 -5.74 -21.00 -19.74
N ALA A 17 -4.66 -20.62 -20.40
CA ALA A 17 -4.58 -19.39 -21.19
C ALA A 17 -3.30 -19.36 -22.02
N HIS A 18 -3.26 -18.48 -23.02
CA HIS A 18 -2.06 -18.18 -23.79
C HIS A 18 -0.96 -17.48 -22.94
N ILE A 19 0.28 -17.42 -23.44
CA ILE A 19 1.38 -16.63 -22.86
C ILE A 19 0.90 -15.20 -22.60
N ASP A 20 1.28 -14.63 -21.46
CA ASP A 20 0.96 -13.27 -21.00
C ASP A 20 -0.53 -12.94 -20.79
N ALA A 21 -1.41 -13.95 -20.79
CA ALA A 21 -2.84 -13.75 -20.56
C ALA A 21 -3.23 -13.55 -19.08
N GLY A 22 -2.31 -13.75 -18.13
CA GLY A 22 -2.55 -13.50 -16.71
C GLY A 22 -2.95 -14.71 -15.85
N LYS A 23 -2.77 -15.95 -16.33
CA LYS A 23 -3.11 -17.20 -15.61
C LYS A 23 -2.65 -17.19 -14.14
N THR A 24 -1.36 -17.02 -13.94
CA THR A 24 -0.73 -17.06 -12.63
C THR A 24 -1.21 -15.91 -11.74
N THR A 25 -1.46 -14.73 -12.32
CA THR A 25 -2.10 -13.61 -11.60
C THR A 25 -3.52 -13.94 -11.15
N THR A 26 -4.29 -14.64 -11.98
CA THR A 26 -5.63 -15.14 -11.63
C THR A 26 -5.55 -16.18 -10.50
N THR A 27 -4.59 -17.10 -10.57
CA THR A 27 -4.30 -18.09 -9.51
C THR A 27 -3.99 -17.41 -8.18
N GLU A 28 -3.08 -16.44 -8.16
CA GLU A 28 -2.69 -15.69 -6.96
C GLU A 28 -3.87 -14.97 -6.30
N ARG A 29 -4.82 -14.44 -7.09
CA ARG A 29 -6.03 -13.81 -6.55
C ARG A 29 -6.97 -14.83 -5.92
N ILE A 30 -7.13 -16.01 -6.51
CA ILE A 30 -7.97 -17.06 -5.93
C ILE A 30 -7.39 -17.47 -4.56
N LEU A 31 -6.07 -17.62 -4.45
CA LEU A 31 -5.41 -17.91 -3.18
C LEU A 31 -5.59 -16.80 -2.15
N TYR A 32 -5.54 -15.54 -2.57
CA TYR A 32 -5.76 -14.41 -1.67
C TYR A 32 -7.20 -14.38 -1.16
N HIS A 33 -8.18 -14.57 -2.04
CA HIS A 33 -9.60 -14.53 -1.68
C HIS A 33 -10.03 -15.73 -0.84
N THR A 34 -9.39 -16.89 -1.02
CA THR A 34 -9.62 -18.08 -0.18
C THR A 34 -8.88 -18.01 1.16
N GLY A 35 -8.09 -16.95 1.40
CA GLY A 35 -7.32 -16.77 2.62
C GLY A 35 -6.07 -17.65 2.72
N ARG A 36 -5.67 -18.32 1.63
CA ARG A 36 -4.44 -19.13 1.58
C ARG A 36 -3.18 -18.28 1.56
N THR A 37 -3.25 -17.09 0.94
CA THR A 37 -2.17 -16.09 0.96
C THR A 37 -2.67 -14.78 1.59
N TYR A 38 -1.83 -14.15 2.41
CA TYR A 38 -2.17 -12.91 3.12
C TYR A 38 -1.86 -11.63 2.31
N LYS A 39 -1.14 -11.78 1.19
CA LYS A 39 -0.75 -10.72 0.25
C LYS A 39 -0.91 -11.26 -1.17
N ILE A 40 -1.40 -10.44 -2.07
CA ILE A 40 -1.45 -10.76 -3.51
C ILE A 40 -0.01 -10.72 -4.04
N GLY A 41 0.46 -11.84 -4.59
CA GLY A 41 1.71 -11.90 -5.34
C GLY A 41 1.52 -11.32 -6.74
N GLU A 42 2.52 -10.58 -7.21
CA GLU A 42 2.61 -10.09 -8.59
C GLU A 42 3.77 -10.81 -9.29
N VAL A 43 3.50 -11.35 -10.49
CA VAL A 43 4.48 -12.07 -11.33
C VAL A 43 5.61 -11.11 -11.75
N ASP A 44 5.26 -9.88 -12.15
CA ASP A 44 6.22 -8.83 -12.54
C ASP A 44 7.19 -8.44 -11.42
N GLU A 45 6.79 -8.61 -10.15
CA GLU A 45 7.63 -8.32 -8.98
C GLU A 45 8.36 -9.58 -8.46
N GLY A 46 8.18 -10.74 -9.11
CA GLY A 46 8.76 -12.02 -8.69
C GLY A 46 8.24 -12.54 -7.36
N THR A 47 7.04 -12.10 -6.95
CA THR A 47 6.44 -12.42 -5.63
C THR A 47 5.31 -13.45 -5.71
N ALA A 48 5.03 -13.98 -6.91
CA ALA A 48 4.08 -15.06 -7.10
C ALA A 48 4.54 -16.31 -6.33
N VAL A 49 3.60 -16.96 -5.65
CA VAL A 49 3.82 -18.17 -4.85
C VAL A 49 3.96 -19.39 -5.76
N MET A 50 3.33 -19.38 -6.93
CA MET A 50 3.32 -20.50 -7.88
C MET A 50 4.61 -20.64 -8.68
N ASP A 51 5.31 -19.55 -8.99
CA ASP A 51 6.57 -19.59 -9.71
C ASP A 51 7.70 -19.96 -8.73
N TRP A 52 7.90 -21.25 -8.47
CA TRP A 52 8.95 -21.72 -7.57
C TRP A 52 10.32 -21.76 -8.25
N MET A 53 10.37 -21.98 -9.57
CA MET A 53 11.62 -22.05 -10.31
C MET A 53 12.20 -20.66 -10.60
N GLN A 54 13.51 -20.51 -10.43
CA GLN A 54 14.21 -19.26 -10.74
C GLN A 54 14.04 -18.85 -12.22
N GLN A 55 14.01 -19.82 -13.13
CA GLN A 55 13.82 -19.58 -14.57
C GLN A 55 12.41 -19.09 -14.91
N GLU A 56 11.39 -19.52 -14.16
CA GLU A 56 10.01 -19.01 -14.32
C GLU A 56 9.93 -17.55 -13.90
N ARG A 57 10.55 -17.20 -12.76
CA ARG A 57 10.61 -15.83 -12.25
C ARG A 57 11.40 -14.88 -13.16
N GLU A 58 12.50 -15.35 -13.73
CA GLU A 58 13.36 -14.54 -14.61
C GLU A 58 12.71 -14.29 -15.98
N ARG A 59 11.96 -15.26 -16.49
CA ARG A 59 11.32 -15.18 -17.82
C ARG A 59 9.86 -14.73 -17.77
N GLY A 60 9.23 -14.69 -16.59
CA GLY A 60 7.83 -14.32 -16.43
C GLY A 60 6.85 -15.30 -17.09
N ILE A 61 7.25 -16.55 -17.28
CA ILE A 61 6.43 -17.61 -17.90
C ILE A 61 6.29 -18.80 -16.95
N THR A 62 5.11 -19.42 -16.95
CA THR A 62 4.87 -20.72 -16.31
C THR A 62 5.44 -21.82 -17.20
N ILE A 63 6.43 -22.55 -16.69
CA ILE A 63 7.10 -23.65 -17.39
C ILE A 63 6.53 -24.99 -16.92
N THR A 64 6.37 -25.15 -15.60
CA THR A 64 5.86 -26.39 -14.98
C THR A 64 4.48 -26.16 -14.35
N SER A 65 3.62 -27.17 -14.42
CA SER A 65 2.29 -27.13 -13.83
C SER A 65 2.38 -27.17 -12.31
N ALA A 66 2.00 -26.06 -11.66
CA ALA A 66 1.96 -25.97 -10.21
C ALA A 66 0.56 -26.35 -9.70
N ALA A 67 0.49 -27.25 -8.73
CA ALA A 67 -0.76 -27.63 -8.07
C ALA A 67 -0.80 -27.07 -6.64
N THR A 68 -1.90 -26.44 -6.28
CA THR A 68 -2.13 -25.89 -4.94
C THR A 68 -3.53 -26.22 -4.45
N THR A 69 -3.68 -26.41 -3.14
CA THR A 69 -4.99 -26.65 -2.52
C THR A 69 -5.45 -25.40 -1.79
N CYS A 70 -6.71 -25.03 -2.00
CA CYS A 70 -7.42 -24.02 -1.23
C CYS A 70 -8.80 -24.55 -0.79
N HIS A 71 -9.38 -23.92 0.22
CA HIS A 71 -10.71 -24.25 0.74
C HIS A 71 -11.66 -23.11 0.42
N TRP A 72 -12.82 -23.43 -0.13
CA TRP A 72 -13.87 -22.45 -0.38
C TRP A 72 -15.22 -23.05 -0.02
N ARG A 73 -15.92 -22.40 0.93
CA ARG A 73 -17.14 -22.93 1.53
C ARG A 73 -16.90 -24.36 2.07
N GLN A 74 -17.73 -25.32 1.67
CA GLN A 74 -17.61 -26.74 2.05
C GLN A 74 -16.79 -27.58 1.05
N HIS A 75 -16.09 -26.96 0.09
CA HIS A 75 -15.36 -27.69 -0.94
C HIS A 75 -13.85 -27.53 -0.79
N ARG A 76 -13.12 -28.59 -1.11
CA ARG A 76 -11.66 -28.57 -1.28
C ARG A 76 -11.36 -28.41 -2.76
N ILE A 77 -10.71 -27.30 -3.11
CA ILE A 77 -10.37 -26.98 -4.51
C ILE A 77 -8.87 -27.15 -4.70
N ASN A 78 -8.48 -28.03 -5.62
CA ASN A 78 -7.12 -28.15 -6.11
C ASN A 78 -7.00 -27.35 -7.40
N ILE A 79 -6.21 -26.28 -7.38
CA ILE A 79 -5.94 -25.44 -8.53
C ILE A 79 -4.68 -25.94 -9.20
N ILE A 80 -4.75 -26.15 -10.52
CA ILE A 80 -3.61 -26.54 -11.35
C ILE A 80 -3.36 -25.38 -12.32
N ASP A 81 -2.26 -24.67 -12.11
CA ASP A 81 -1.82 -23.60 -13.02
C ASP A 81 -1.06 -24.25 -14.18
N THR A 82 -1.56 -24.10 -15.42
CA THR A 82 -0.98 -24.78 -16.59
C THR A 82 -0.03 -23.86 -17.37
N PRO A 83 1.03 -24.41 -18.01
CA PRO A 83 1.90 -23.65 -18.89
C PRO A 83 1.14 -22.94 -20.01
N GLY A 84 1.56 -21.72 -20.33
CA GLY A 84 0.94 -20.90 -21.38
C GLY A 84 1.59 -20.97 -22.75
N HIS A 85 2.81 -21.50 -22.81
CA HIS A 85 3.62 -21.52 -24.02
C HIS A 85 3.33 -22.78 -24.84
N VAL A 86 3.33 -22.63 -26.16
CA VAL A 86 3.14 -23.74 -27.11
C VAL A 86 4.21 -24.84 -26.98
N ASP A 87 5.36 -24.53 -26.38
CA ASP A 87 6.49 -25.45 -26.23
C ASP A 87 6.23 -26.46 -25.11
N PHE A 88 5.28 -26.18 -24.22
CA PHE A 88 4.90 -27.02 -23.09
C PHE A 88 3.55 -27.71 -23.29
N THR A 89 3.09 -27.84 -24.55
CA THR A 89 1.79 -28.44 -24.88
C THR A 89 1.63 -29.85 -24.31
N ALA A 90 2.68 -30.67 -24.36
CA ALA A 90 2.66 -32.03 -23.80
C ALA A 90 2.38 -32.06 -22.28
N GLU A 91 2.80 -31.01 -21.57
CA GLU A 91 2.52 -30.89 -20.14
C GLU A 91 1.09 -30.41 -19.88
N VAL A 92 0.63 -29.43 -20.66
CA VAL A 92 -0.76 -28.97 -20.62
C VAL A 92 -1.72 -30.14 -20.85
N GLU A 93 -1.47 -30.98 -21.84
CA GLU A 93 -2.31 -32.17 -22.11
C GLU A 93 -2.34 -33.18 -20.95
N ARG A 94 -1.22 -33.36 -20.24
CA ARG A 94 -1.17 -34.24 -19.05
C ARG A 94 -1.96 -33.65 -17.90
N SER A 95 -1.82 -32.35 -17.66
CA SER A 95 -2.53 -31.63 -16.61
C SER A 95 -4.04 -31.58 -16.87
N LEU A 96 -4.47 -31.44 -18.13
CA LEU A 96 -5.89 -31.43 -18.50
C LEU A 96 -6.62 -32.75 -18.20
N ARG A 97 -5.93 -33.89 -18.26
CA ARG A 97 -6.53 -35.22 -18.03
C ARG A 97 -6.96 -35.47 -16.58
N VAL A 98 -6.45 -34.67 -15.64
CA VAL A 98 -6.72 -34.82 -14.20
C VAL A 98 -7.70 -33.77 -13.66
N LEU A 99 -8.24 -32.91 -14.54
CA LEU A 99 -9.16 -31.83 -14.14
C LEU A 99 -10.61 -32.28 -14.15
N ASP A 100 -11.35 -31.84 -13.13
CA ASP A 100 -12.82 -31.90 -13.11
C ASP A 100 -13.44 -30.71 -13.86
N GLY A 101 -12.69 -29.61 -14.03
CA GLY A 101 -13.11 -28.43 -14.78
C GLY A 101 -11.96 -27.47 -15.12
N GLY A 102 -12.15 -26.65 -16.15
CA GLY A 102 -11.15 -25.68 -16.62
C GLY A 102 -11.69 -24.26 -16.65
N VAL A 103 -10.88 -23.29 -16.22
CA VAL A 103 -11.11 -21.86 -16.41
C VAL A 103 -10.19 -21.40 -17.53
N VAL A 104 -10.79 -21.01 -18.66
CA VAL A 104 -10.06 -20.52 -19.83
C VAL A 104 -10.02 -18.99 -19.81
N GLU A 105 -8.84 -18.42 -19.65
CA GLU A 105 -8.63 -16.98 -19.74
C GLU A 105 -8.22 -16.62 -21.17
N MET A 106 -9.04 -15.78 -21.82
CA MET A 106 -8.74 -15.23 -23.14
C MET A 106 -8.63 -13.71 -23.04
N SER A 107 -7.41 -13.19 -23.11
CA SER A 107 -7.17 -11.75 -23.26
C SER A 107 -7.39 -11.35 -24.72
N THR A 108 -8.62 -11.00 -25.08
CA THR A 108 -8.86 -10.44 -26.42
C THR A 108 -8.35 -9.00 -26.47
N VAL A 109 -7.62 -8.63 -27.52
CA VAL A 109 -7.32 -7.22 -27.83
C VAL A 109 -8.61 -6.38 -27.82
N ASN A 110 -9.73 -6.96 -28.28
CA ASN A 110 -11.07 -6.37 -28.21
C ASN A 110 -11.53 -6.00 -26.79
N GLN A 111 -11.11 -6.74 -25.75
CA GLN A 111 -11.41 -6.36 -24.36
C GLN A 111 -10.67 -5.07 -23.96
N LEU A 112 -9.41 -4.88 -24.40
CA LEU A 112 -8.66 -3.65 -24.14
C LEU A 112 -9.24 -2.45 -24.92
N VAL A 113 -9.78 -2.70 -26.12
CA VAL A 113 -10.52 -1.70 -26.91
C VAL A 113 -11.81 -1.29 -26.19
N ARG A 114 -12.59 -2.25 -25.65
CA ARG A 114 -13.84 -1.98 -24.92
C ARG A 114 -13.62 -1.43 -23.50
N LYS A 115 -12.56 -1.86 -22.83
CA LYS A 115 -12.22 -1.49 -21.45
C LYS A 115 -10.70 -1.29 -21.35
N GLY A 116 -10.27 -0.05 -21.59
CA GLY A 116 -8.87 0.33 -21.43
C GLY A 116 -8.34 0.10 -20.01
N ARG A 117 -7.05 -0.24 -19.89
CA ARG A 117 -6.39 -0.41 -18.60
C ARG A 117 -6.48 0.87 -17.77
N ARG A 118 -6.93 0.75 -16.51
CA ARG A 118 -6.97 1.88 -15.57
C ARG A 118 -5.74 1.85 -14.67
N LYS A 119 -5.01 2.96 -14.62
CA LYS A 119 -3.91 3.12 -13.67
C LYS A 119 -4.48 3.19 -12.25
N PRO A 120 -3.96 2.42 -11.28
CA PRO A 120 -4.43 2.51 -9.91
C PRO A 120 -4.16 3.91 -9.34
N GLY A 121 -5.12 4.44 -8.59
CA GLY A 121 -5.01 5.76 -7.96
C GLY A 121 -3.93 5.77 -6.88
N LYS A 122 -3.01 6.74 -6.91
CA LYS A 122 -2.01 6.92 -5.86
C LYS A 122 -2.63 7.60 -4.63
N ARG A 123 -2.45 6.99 -3.44
CA ARG A 123 -2.94 7.59 -2.19
C ARG A 123 -2.11 8.82 -1.81
N ILE A 124 -2.80 9.92 -1.52
CA ILE A 124 -2.15 11.18 -1.16
C ILE A 124 -1.73 11.14 0.30
N LYS A 125 -0.44 11.41 0.54
CA LYS A 125 0.17 11.30 1.86
C LYS A 125 -0.26 12.45 2.80
N ALA A 126 -0.27 13.70 2.31
CA ALA A 126 -0.55 14.91 3.09
C ALA A 126 -1.87 15.59 2.65
N LEU A 127 -3.00 14.96 2.99
CA LEU A 127 -4.33 15.41 2.56
C LEU A 127 -4.68 16.82 3.05
N ALA A 128 -4.32 17.16 4.29
CA ALA A 128 -4.74 18.41 4.93
C ALA A 128 -4.13 19.67 4.30
N LEU A 129 -3.06 19.53 3.51
CA LEU A 129 -2.49 20.63 2.74
C LEU A 129 -3.21 20.86 1.41
N ARG A 130 -4.00 19.90 0.92
CA ARG A 130 -4.72 20.00 -0.37
C ARG A 130 -6.09 20.64 -0.26
N LEU A 131 -6.71 20.55 0.91
CA LEU A 131 -8.02 21.10 1.18
C LEU A 131 -7.92 22.60 1.54
N ARG A 132 -8.74 23.42 0.88
CA ARG A 132 -8.99 24.82 1.27
C ARG A 132 -10.45 24.95 1.69
N TYR A 133 -10.68 25.66 2.79
CA TYR A 133 -12.01 25.97 3.27
C TYR A 133 -12.36 27.40 2.87
N ASN A 134 -13.57 27.59 2.35
CA ASN A 134 -14.11 28.91 2.05
C ASN A 134 -15.15 29.26 3.12
N ALA A 135 -14.81 30.19 4.01
CA ALA A 135 -15.68 30.61 5.11
C ALA A 135 -16.98 31.27 4.61
N MET A 136 -16.96 31.98 3.48
CA MET A 136 -18.13 32.67 2.93
C MET A 136 -19.17 31.69 2.35
N LYS A 137 -18.72 30.52 1.89
CA LYS A 137 -19.59 29.50 1.28
C LYS A 137 -19.81 28.28 2.17
N GLY A 138 -19.11 28.18 3.30
CA GLY A 138 -19.14 27.00 4.18
C GLY A 138 -18.55 25.72 3.56
N GLU A 139 -17.84 25.81 2.43
CA GLU A 139 -17.42 24.65 1.64
C GLU A 139 -15.92 24.40 1.70
N SER A 140 -15.53 23.11 1.74
CA SER A 140 -14.15 22.68 1.54
C SER A 140 -13.92 22.25 0.09
N LYS A 141 -12.99 22.91 -0.61
CA LYS A 141 -12.60 22.58 -1.98
C LYS A 141 -11.23 21.93 -2.04
N TRP A 142 -11.14 20.93 -2.93
CA TRP A 142 -9.87 20.29 -3.25
C TRP A 142 -9.06 21.17 -4.20
N THR A 143 -7.78 21.36 -3.90
CA THR A 143 -6.91 22.22 -4.70
C THR A 143 -5.57 21.54 -4.98
N ARG A 144 -4.72 22.17 -5.81
CA ARG A 144 -3.33 21.74 -6.03
C ARG A 144 -2.53 21.58 -4.72
N GLY A 145 -3.01 22.20 -3.64
CA GLY A 145 -2.46 22.18 -2.29
C GLY A 145 -1.51 23.34 -2.02
N SER A 146 -1.31 23.61 -0.74
CA SER A 146 -0.35 24.62 -0.27
C SER A 146 0.91 23.94 0.25
N PRO A 147 2.11 24.55 0.06
CA PRO A 147 3.35 24.00 0.60
C PRO A 147 3.32 23.92 2.13
N GLN A 148 2.68 24.91 2.73
CA GLN A 148 2.44 25.03 4.16
C GLN A 148 1.03 25.54 4.46
N LYS A 149 0.57 25.32 5.69
CA LYS A 149 -0.74 25.82 6.16
C LYS A 149 -0.64 26.24 7.62
N ARG A 150 -1.20 27.41 7.93
CA ARG A 150 -1.29 27.91 9.31
C ARG A 150 -2.33 27.11 10.10
N GLY A 151 -2.05 26.90 11.38
CA GLY A 151 -2.98 26.33 12.33
C GLY A 151 -2.68 26.76 13.76
N VAL A 152 -3.58 26.38 14.66
CA VAL A 152 -3.49 26.66 16.09
C VAL A 152 -3.25 25.33 16.82
N CYS A 153 -2.26 25.30 17.70
CA CYS A 153 -2.00 24.17 18.57
C CYS A 153 -3.18 23.99 19.54
N ILE A 154 -3.82 22.82 19.50
CA ILE A 154 -4.84 22.42 20.47
C ILE A 154 -4.15 21.86 21.71
N GLN A 155 -3.19 20.96 21.51
CA GLN A 155 -2.52 20.24 22.59
C GLN A 155 -1.10 19.88 22.17
N VAL A 156 -0.15 20.03 23.09
CA VAL A 156 1.22 19.55 22.92
C VAL A 156 1.42 18.31 23.79
N LYS A 157 1.95 17.23 23.20
CA LYS A 157 2.16 15.95 23.89
C LYS A 157 3.38 15.21 23.38
N THR A 158 3.89 14.28 24.17
CA THR A 158 4.91 13.32 23.75
C THR A 158 4.25 12.01 23.35
N VAL A 159 4.84 11.32 22.37
CA VAL A 159 4.37 10.01 21.91
C VAL A 159 5.54 9.05 21.80
N THR A 160 5.31 7.79 22.12
CA THR A 160 6.28 6.71 21.96
C THR A 160 6.30 6.23 20.49
N PRO A 161 7.48 6.02 19.90
CA PRO A 161 7.62 5.53 18.53
C PRO A 161 7.34 4.02 18.46
N LYS A 162 7.23 3.49 17.24
CA LYS A 162 7.22 2.05 17.01
C LYS A 162 8.58 1.44 17.38
N LYS A 163 8.54 0.24 17.97
CA LYS A 163 9.70 -0.65 18.06
C LYS A 163 10.36 -0.77 16.67
N PRO A 164 11.69 -0.73 16.55
CA PRO A 164 12.70 -0.91 17.60
C PRO A 164 13.11 0.37 18.35
N ASN A 165 12.59 1.53 17.96
CA ASN A 165 13.01 2.81 18.55
C ASN A 165 12.37 3.04 19.94
N SER A 166 13.08 3.70 20.86
CA SER A 166 12.65 3.90 22.27
C SER A 166 12.53 5.36 22.73
N ALA A 167 12.88 6.34 21.91
CA ALA A 167 12.91 7.76 22.32
C ALA A 167 11.54 8.47 22.23
N LEU A 168 11.21 9.33 23.19
CA LEU A 168 9.98 10.14 23.15
C LEU A 168 10.01 11.15 22.00
N ARG A 169 8.91 11.22 21.24
CA ARG A 169 8.72 12.13 20.11
C ARG A 169 7.76 13.25 20.51
N LYS A 170 8.16 14.50 20.32
CA LYS A 170 7.35 15.69 20.65
C LYS A 170 6.38 16.01 19.50
N VAL A 171 5.10 16.11 19.80
CA VAL A 171 4.02 16.20 18.81
C VAL A 171 2.99 17.22 19.27
N ALA A 172 2.48 18.04 18.36
CA ALA A 172 1.33 18.90 18.61
C ALA A 172 0.13 18.42 17.81
N ARG A 173 -1.05 18.43 18.43
CA ARG A 173 -2.32 18.38 17.73
C ARG A 173 -2.66 19.79 17.29
N VAL A 174 -2.83 20.01 15.99
CA VAL A 174 -2.98 21.33 15.38
C VAL A 174 -4.29 21.38 14.60
N ARG A 175 -5.13 22.38 14.87
CA ARG A 175 -6.31 22.69 14.05
C ARG A 175 -5.91 23.68 12.96
N LEU A 176 -6.07 23.28 11.71
CA LEU A 176 -5.67 24.07 10.55
C LEU A 176 -6.74 25.07 10.15
N THR A 177 -6.34 26.06 9.37
CA THR A 177 -7.25 27.07 8.75
C THR A 177 -8.37 26.47 7.90
N ASN A 178 -8.28 25.20 7.49
CA ASN A 178 -9.34 24.49 6.79
C ASN A 178 -10.25 23.64 7.69
N GLY A 179 -10.17 23.82 9.02
CA GLY A 179 -10.96 23.10 10.01
C GLY A 179 -10.45 21.71 10.36
N MET A 180 -9.50 21.16 9.59
CA MET A 180 -8.96 19.83 9.87
C MET A 180 -8.03 19.82 11.09
N GLU A 181 -8.13 18.77 11.89
CA GLU A 181 -7.20 18.51 12.98
C GLU A 181 -6.17 17.47 12.57
N VAL A 182 -4.90 17.77 12.80
CA VAL A 182 -3.79 16.88 12.45
C VAL A 182 -2.77 16.81 13.57
N ASN A 183 -2.11 15.66 13.71
CA ASN A 183 -0.92 15.53 14.55
C ASN A 183 0.31 15.92 13.72
N ALA A 184 1.08 16.89 14.22
CA ALA A 184 2.29 17.40 13.60
C ALA A 184 3.50 17.22 14.52
N TYR A 185 4.61 16.75 13.96
CA TYR A 185 5.87 16.57 14.70
C TYR A 185 6.56 17.90 14.95
N ILE A 186 7.13 18.07 16.15
CA ILE A 186 7.93 19.24 16.53
C ILE A 186 9.41 18.89 16.34
N PRO A 187 10.09 19.39 15.30
CA PRO A 187 11.49 19.06 15.07
C PRO A 187 12.41 19.84 16.02
N GLY A 188 13.50 19.19 16.44
CA GLY A 188 14.55 19.79 17.27
C GLY A 188 14.50 19.40 18.75
N GLU A 189 15.53 19.82 19.47
CA GLU A 189 15.63 19.71 20.93
C GLU A 189 14.98 20.95 21.55
N GLY A 190 14.09 20.73 22.53
CA GLY A 190 13.26 21.80 23.12
C GLY A 190 12.20 22.41 22.19
N HIS A 191 11.16 22.99 22.79
CA HIS A 191 10.20 23.89 22.13
C HIS A 191 9.56 24.83 23.16
N ASN A 192 9.09 25.97 22.68
CA ASN A 192 8.33 26.97 23.45
C ASN A 192 6.81 26.84 23.23
N LEU A 193 6.36 25.90 22.41
CA LEU A 193 4.94 25.75 22.03
C LEU A 193 4.05 25.33 23.21
N GLN A 194 2.91 26.00 23.32
CA GLN A 194 1.86 25.78 24.31
C GLN A 194 0.50 25.55 23.61
N GLU A 195 -0.56 25.36 24.39
CA GLU A 195 -1.92 25.40 23.84
C GLU A 195 -2.20 26.79 23.25
N ARG A 196 -2.98 26.83 22.18
CA ARG A 196 -3.33 28.03 21.40
C ARG A 196 -2.18 28.74 20.67
N SER A 197 -0.93 28.25 20.75
CA SER A 197 0.16 28.78 19.93
C SER A 197 -0.13 28.64 18.43
N ILE A 198 0.16 29.69 17.66
CA ILE A 198 -0.01 29.73 16.22
C ILE A 198 1.24 29.16 15.55
N VAL A 199 1.04 28.13 14.72
CA VAL A 199 2.12 27.41 14.06
C VAL A 199 1.89 27.26 12.58
N LEU A 200 2.99 27.13 11.84
CA LEU A 200 2.98 26.82 10.42
C LEU A 200 3.39 25.37 10.22
N ILE A 201 2.55 24.57 9.55
CA ILE A 201 2.87 23.16 9.27
C ILE A 201 3.26 22.95 7.80
N ARG A 202 4.14 21.98 7.56
CA ARG A 202 4.50 21.46 6.24
C ARG A 202 4.31 19.95 6.15
N GLY A 203 4.31 19.43 4.93
CA GLY A 203 4.29 18.00 4.68
C GLY A 203 5.59 17.33 5.13
N GLY A 204 5.46 16.14 5.72
CA GLY A 204 6.61 15.30 6.07
C GLY A 204 6.18 14.15 6.96
N ARG A 205 6.48 12.91 6.57
CA ARG A 205 6.13 11.73 7.36
C ARG A 205 7.27 11.39 8.31
N VAL A 206 6.96 11.30 9.59
CA VAL A 206 7.86 10.66 10.56
C VAL A 206 7.69 9.15 10.41
N LYS A 207 8.77 8.44 10.06
CA LYS A 207 8.72 6.99 9.79
C LYS A 207 8.39 6.20 11.06
N ASP A 208 8.98 6.61 12.18
CA ASP A 208 8.92 5.89 13.45
C ASP A 208 7.56 6.01 14.15
N VAL A 209 6.82 7.09 13.93
CA VAL A 209 5.54 7.34 14.61
C VAL A 209 4.37 7.20 13.63
N PRO A 210 3.43 6.27 13.87
CA PRO A 210 2.28 6.08 13.00
C PRO A 210 1.37 7.31 13.02
N GLY A 211 0.77 7.61 11.87
CA GLY A 211 -0.23 8.68 11.76
C GLY A 211 0.33 10.10 11.63
N ILE A 212 1.62 10.33 11.92
CA ILE A 212 2.23 11.66 11.81
C ILE A 212 2.77 11.91 10.40
N ARG A 213 2.11 12.82 9.68
CA ARG A 213 2.40 13.15 8.27
C ARG A 213 2.75 14.61 8.04
N TYR A 214 2.88 15.37 9.11
CA TYR A 214 3.16 16.80 9.08
C TYR A 214 4.28 17.14 10.08
N HIS A 215 5.03 18.18 9.77
CA HIS A 215 6.03 18.77 10.65
C HIS A 215 5.70 20.24 10.87
N ILE A 216 5.94 20.72 12.09
CA ILE A 216 5.92 22.15 12.39
C ILE A 216 7.21 22.79 11.86
N ILE A 217 7.09 23.95 11.23
CA ILE A 217 8.21 24.77 10.78
C ILE A 217 8.70 25.60 11.97
N ARG A 218 10.02 25.60 12.21
CA ARG A 218 10.67 26.32 13.31
C ARG A 218 11.19 27.67 12.83
N GLY A 219 11.26 28.65 13.73
CA GLY A 219 11.70 30.02 13.45
C GLY A 219 10.65 30.87 12.74
N THR A 220 9.36 30.49 12.82
CA THR A 220 8.26 31.19 12.16
C THR A 220 7.01 31.17 13.05
N LEU A 221 6.26 32.28 13.09
CA LEU A 221 5.13 32.46 14.01
C LEU A 221 5.59 32.20 15.46
N ASP A 222 4.78 31.54 16.28
CA ASP A 222 5.10 31.31 17.69
C ASP A 222 6.10 30.16 17.90
N ALA A 223 6.43 29.41 16.84
CA ALA A 223 7.41 28.33 16.91
C ALA A 223 8.83 28.88 16.80
N GLU A 224 9.49 29.08 17.94
CA GLU A 224 10.86 29.61 17.97
C GLU A 224 11.89 28.63 17.40
N GLY A 225 13.03 29.18 16.96
CA GLY A 225 14.17 28.38 16.51
C GLY A 225 14.80 27.57 17.65
N VAL A 226 15.63 26.59 17.31
CA VAL A 226 16.42 25.86 18.33
C VAL A 226 17.65 26.69 18.71
N ALA A 227 17.79 27.02 20.00
CA ALA A 227 18.92 27.77 20.53
C ALA A 227 20.25 27.00 20.37
N ASN A 228 21.37 27.73 20.27
CA ASN A 228 22.74 27.19 20.25
C ASN A 228 23.05 26.15 19.15
N ARG A 229 22.19 26.02 18.14
CA ARG A 229 22.41 25.09 17.04
C ARG A 229 23.41 25.66 16.03
N LYS A 230 24.60 25.05 15.94
CA LYS A 230 25.66 25.46 15.00
C LYS A 230 25.57 24.80 13.62
N ARG A 231 25.01 23.58 13.51
CA ARG A 231 24.87 22.82 12.24
C ARG A 231 23.41 22.58 11.85
N GLY A 232 23.11 22.59 10.54
CA GLY A 232 21.76 22.31 10.01
C GLY A 232 20.70 23.36 10.34
N ARG A 233 21.13 24.61 10.55
CA ARG A 233 20.38 25.69 11.20
C ARG A 233 19.14 26.16 10.46
N SER A 234 19.24 26.21 9.13
CA SER A 234 18.14 26.63 8.25
C SER A 234 16.89 25.79 8.48
N GLY A 235 17.04 24.49 8.78
CA GLY A 235 15.92 23.59 9.06
C GLY A 235 15.26 23.77 10.43
N TYR A 236 15.93 24.43 11.38
CA TYR A 236 15.47 24.61 12.76
C TYR A 236 15.29 26.08 13.16
N GLY A 237 15.35 27.02 12.20
CA GLY A 237 15.09 28.44 12.46
C GLY A 237 16.18 29.16 13.28
N SER A 238 17.42 28.67 13.29
CA SER A 238 18.51 29.25 14.10
C SER A 238 19.34 30.28 13.30
N LYS A 239 19.29 31.57 13.66
CA LYS A 239 20.05 32.68 12.99
C LYS A 239 21.56 32.55 13.13
N LYS A 240 22.35 33.00 12.12
CA LYS A 240 23.84 33.01 12.09
C LYS A 240 24.41 33.56 13.42
N PRO A 241 25.31 32.83 14.16
CA PRO A 241 25.92 33.45 15.32
C PRO A 241 26.86 34.56 14.86
#